data_AF-A0A953M360-F1
#
_entry.id   AF-A0A953M360-F1
#
_cell.length_a   1.000
_cell.length_b   1.000
_cell.length_c   1.000
_cell.angle_alpha   90.00
_cell.angle_beta   90.00
_cell.angle_gamma   90.00
#
_symmetry.space_group_name_H-M   'P 1'
#
loop_
_entity.id
_entity.type
_entity.pdbx_description
1 polymer ?
#
loop_
_entity_poly.entity_id
_entity_poly.type
_entity_poly.pdbx_seq_one_letter_code
_entity_poly.pdbx_strand_id
1 'polypeptide(L)'
;MEEINELIKRYHLEEDLEHVIIPLPDAKGTGRRCFLLKRRFIRIVYPDGHYVDYPLAEAIEATVRYPELLLSEALYLLHKARDAQRIENTENEKELRSNGKEDTYKRPAF
;
A
#
# COMPACT_ATOMS: atom_id res chain seq x y z
N MET A 1 9.47 -2.28 -13.74
CA MET A 1 9.30 -0.82 -13.86
C MET A 1 7.91 -0.43 -14.34
N GLU A 2 7.14 -1.32 -14.99
CA GLU A 2 5.76 -1.03 -15.40
C GLU A 2 4.85 -0.59 -14.24
N GLU A 3 4.91 -1.29 -13.10
CA GLU A 3 4.16 -0.90 -11.89
C GLU A 3 4.47 0.55 -11.45
N ILE A 4 5.73 0.96 -11.48
CA ILE A 4 6.14 2.34 -11.16
C ILE A 4 5.57 3.32 -12.18
N ASN A 5 5.63 2.97 -13.47
CA ASN A 5 5.08 3.81 -14.54
C ASN A 5 3.56 3.97 -14.41
N GLU A 6 2.85 2.95 -13.96
CA GLU A 6 1.42 3.04 -13.65
C GLU A 6 1.14 3.98 -12.49
N LEU A 7 1.94 3.90 -11.41
CA LEU A 7 1.80 4.81 -10.27
C LEU A 7 2.12 6.25 -10.65
N ILE A 8 3.16 6.49 -11.45
CA ILE A 8 3.50 7.83 -11.97
C ILE A 8 2.31 8.41 -12.73
N LYS A 9 1.70 7.64 -13.62
CA LYS A 9 0.51 8.08 -14.37
C LYS A 9 -0.69 8.31 -13.46
N ARG A 10 -0.96 7.37 -12.55
CA ARG A 10 -2.14 7.40 -11.67
C ARG A 10 -2.13 8.61 -10.72
N TYR A 11 -0.96 8.96 -10.21
CA TYR A 11 -0.82 10.06 -9.26
C TYR A 11 -0.29 11.36 -9.88
N HIS A 12 -0.17 11.41 -11.22
CA HIS A 12 0.38 12.55 -11.94
C HIS A 12 1.75 13.01 -11.40
N LEU A 13 2.64 12.05 -11.15
CA LEU A 13 3.99 12.31 -10.63
C LEU A 13 4.92 12.79 -11.75
N GLU A 14 5.98 13.49 -11.35
CA GLU A 14 7.08 13.86 -12.22
C GLU A 14 8.20 12.80 -12.14
N GLU A 15 9.06 12.68 -13.15
CA GLU A 15 10.24 11.82 -13.10
C GLU A 15 11.40 12.42 -13.90
N ASP A 16 12.63 12.17 -13.46
CA ASP A 16 13.86 12.47 -14.20
C ASP A 16 14.67 11.19 -14.47
N LEU A 17 15.94 11.30 -14.87
CA LEU A 17 16.77 10.12 -15.16
C LEU A 17 16.97 9.21 -13.94
N GLU A 18 17.02 9.78 -12.74
CA GLU A 18 17.41 9.11 -11.50
C GLU A 18 16.29 9.04 -10.45
N HIS A 19 15.27 9.90 -10.55
CA HIS A 19 14.27 10.09 -9.51
C HIS A 19 12.84 9.99 -10.01
N VAL A 20 11.96 9.50 -9.12
CA VAL A 20 10.53 9.79 -9.13
C VAL A 20 10.28 10.96 -8.20
N ILE A 21 9.60 11.98 -8.70
CA ILE A 21 9.38 13.26 -8.02
C ILE A 21 7.91 13.35 -7.64
N ILE A 22 7.64 13.38 -6.34
CA ILE A 22 6.30 13.41 -5.77
C ILE A 22 6.02 14.84 -5.28
N PRO A 23 5.08 15.56 -5.91
CA PRO A 23 4.62 16.85 -5.41
C PRO A 23 3.79 16.62 -4.15
N LEU A 24 4.18 17.28 -3.05
CA LEU A 24 3.49 17.20 -1.77
C LEU A 24 2.71 18.51 -1.53
N PRO A 25 1.46 18.42 -1.04
CA PRO A 25 0.73 19.60 -0.61
C PRO A 25 1.46 20.26 0.58
N ASP A 26 1.52 21.58 0.58
CA ASP A 26 1.97 22.36 1.73
C ASP A 26 0.88 23.37 2.07
N ALA A 27 0.62 23.56 3.37
CA ALA A 27 -0.36 24.50 3.91
C ALA A 27 -0.11 25.95 3.46
N LYS A 28 1.10 26.26 2.99
CA LYS A 28 1.53 27.60 2.53
C LYS A 28 1.65 27.74 1.01
N GLY A 29 1.29 26.71 0.23
CA GLY A 29 1.29 26.78 -1.24
C GLY A 29 2.67 26.74 -1.91
N THR A 30 3.76 26.76 -1.13
CA THR A 30 5.12 26.43 -1.59
C THR A 30 5.26 24.91 -1.67
N GLY A 31 4.72 24.31 -2.73
CA GLY A 31 4.67 22.86 -2.91
C GLY A 31 6.03 22.20 -2.63
N ARG A 32 6.07 21.36 -1.58
CA ARG A 32 7.25 20.56 -1.26
C ARG A 32 7.37 19.44 -2.30
N ARG A 33 8.58 19.02 -2.63
CA ARG A 33 8.83 17.90 -3.56
C ARG A 33 9.62 16.83 -2.83
N CYS A 34 9.14 15.60 -2.89
CA CYS A 34 9.87 14.42 -2.42
C CYS A 34 10.53 13.74 -3.62
N PHE A 35 11.80 13.38 -3.49
CA PHE A 35 12.58 12.75 -4.54
C PHE A 35 12.93 11.33 -4.10
N LEU A 36 12.41 10.33 -4.81
CA LEU A 36 12.71 8.93 -4.57
C LEU A 36 13.62 8.40 -5.67
N LEU A 37 14.78 7.84 -5.30
CA LEU A 37 15.69 7.23 -6.26
C LEU A 37 15.02 6.06 -7.00
N LYS A 38 15.20 5.99 -8.32
CA LYS A 38 14.76 4.91 -9.21
C LYS A 38 15.59 3.64 -8.99
N ARG A 39 15.36 2.99 -7.84
CA ARG A 39 15.94 1.69 -7.50
C ARG A 39 14.81 0.68 -7.32
N ARG A 40 15.13 -0.61 -7.45
CA ARG A 40 14.13 -1.68 -7.22
C ARG A 40 13.63 -1.65 -5.77
N PHE A 41 14.54 -1.35 -4.83
CA PHE A 41 14.25 -1.33 -3.40
C PHE A 41 14.84 -0.08 -2.74
N ILE A 42 14.16 0.39 -1.71
CA ILE A 42 14.60 1.43 -0.79
C ILE A 42 14.80 0.77 0.58
N ARG A 43 16.00 0.92 1.14
CA ARG A 43 16.32 0.43 2.48
C ARG A 43 15.98 1.47 3.53
N ILE A 44 15.19 1.09 4.53
CA ILE A 44 15.00 1.87 5.75
C ILE A 44 15.87 1.24 6.84
N VAL A 45 16.72 2.06 7.45
CA VAL A 45 17.55 1.68 8.59
C VAL A 45 16.94 2.31 9.84
N TYR A 46 16.67 1.48 10.83
CA TYR A 46 16.03 1.88 12.08
C TYR A 46 17.09 2.12 13.18
N PRO A 47 16.74 2.86 14.26
CA PRO A 47 17.71 3.31 15.26
C PRO A 47 18.44 2.19 16.03
N ASP A 48 17.84 1.02 16.15
CA ASP A 48 18.41 -0.18 16.78
C ASP A 48 19.28 -1.02 15.83
N GLY A 49 19.48 -0.56 14.60
CA GLY A 49 20.32 -1.20 13.60
C GLY A 49 19.62 -2.25 12.73
N HIS A 50 18.32 -2.51 12.92
CA HIS A 50 17.58 -3.32 11.95
C HIS A 50 17.34 -2.54 10.66
N TYR A 51 17.17 -3.27 9.55
CA TYR A 51 16.82 -2.68 8.28
C TYR A 51 15.78 -3.51 7.54
N VAL A 52 14.98 -2.84 6.73
CA VAL A 52 13.97 -3.45 5.87
C VAL A 52 14.08 -2.83 4.48
N ASP A 53 14.04 -3.69 3.45
CA ASP A 53 14.05 -3.28 2.06
C ASP A 53 12.61 -3.28 1.52
N TYR A 54 12.13 -2.12 1.08
CA TYR A 54 10.79 -1.94 0.52
C TYR A 54 10.86 -1.74 -1.00
N PRO A 55 9.94 -2.34 -1.78
CA PRO A 55 9.81 -2.01 -3.20
C PRO A 55 9.56 -0.51 -3.39
N LEU A 56 10.14 0.07 -4.45
CA LEU A 56 9.91 1.49 -4.77
C LEU A 56 8.41 1.83 -4.94
N ALA A 57 7.62 0.87 -5.45
CA ALA A 57 6.19 1.05 -5.63
C ALA A 57 5.47 1.34 -4.30
N GLU A 58 5.82 0.60 -3.25
CA GLU A 58 5.26 0.80 -1.91
C GLU A 58 5.74 2.11 -1.29
N ALA A 59 7.00 2.49 -1.54
CA ALA A 59 7.51 3.78 -1.07
C ALA A 59 6.79 4.96 -1.73
N ILE A 60 6.51 4.88 -3.03
CA ILE A 60 5.70 5.88 -3.75
C ILE A 60 4.30 5.95 -3.15
N GLU A 61 3.62 4.81 -3.02
CA GLU A 61 2.26 4.75 -2.50
C GLU A 61 2.16 5.29 -1.07
N ALA A 62 3.09 4.90 -0.20
CA ALA A 62 3.18 5.40 1.17
C ALA A 62 3.37 6.92 1.21
N THR A 63 4.27 7.45 0.38
CA THR A 63 4.56 8.89 0.32
C THR A 63 3.36 9.70 -0.18
N VAL A 64 2.67 9.21 -1.22
CA VAL A 64 1.48 9.89 -1.77
C VAL A 64 0.32 9.86 -0.76
N ARG A 65 0.13 8.73 -0.07
CA ARG A 65 -1.00 8.54 0.84
C ARG A 65 -0.85 9.27 2.17
N TYR A 66 0.39 9.41 2.66
CA TYR A 66 0.71 10.05 3.94
C TYR A 66 1.82 11.10 3.77
N PRO A 67 1.56 12.20 3.03
CA PRO A 67 2.59 13.14 2.61
C PRO A 67 3.25 13.92 3.76
N GLU A 68 2.61 13.95 4.93
CA GLU A 68 3.09 14.65 6.13
C GLU A 68 3.91 13.77 7.08
N LEU A 69 3.98 12.46 6.81
CA LEU A 69 4.67 11.50 7.67
C LEU A 69 6.06 11.16 7.13
N LEU A 70 6.93 10.68 8.02
CA LEU A 70 8.18 10.07 7.59
C LEU A 70 7.89 8.78 6.81
N LEU A 71 8.71 8.47 5.81
CA LEU A 71 8.51 7.30 4.96
C LEU A 71 8.40 6.00 5.77
N SER A 72 9.18 5.85 6.83
CA SER A 72 9.12 4.69 7.74
C SER A 72 7.76 4.55 8.43
N GLU A 73 7.15 5.65 8.84
CA GLU A 73 5.84 5.67 9.48
C GLU A 73 4.71 5.44 8.47
N ALA A 74 4.82 6.09 7.30
CA ALA A 74 3.89 5.92 6.19
C ALA A 74 3.84 4.47 5.70
N LEU A 75 4.99 3.81 5.56
CA LEU A 75 5.06 2.39 5.20
C LEU A 75 4.45 1.50 6.28
N TYR A 76 4.75 1.75 7.56
CA TYR A 76 4.12 1.01 8.65
C TYR A 76 2.59 1.08 8.59
N LEU A 77 2.02 2.28 8.38
CA LEU A 77 0.58 2.47 8.25
C LEU A 77 0.02 1.78 6.99
N LEU A 78 0.74 1.84 5.87
CA LEU A 78 0.35 1.17 4.62
C LEU A 78 0.23 -0.34 4.81
N HIS A 79 1.24 -0.98 5.41
CA HIS A 79 1.21 -2.43 5.67
C HIS A 79 0.14 -2.81 6.69
N LYS A 80 0.01 -2.04 7.79
CA LYS A 80 -1.04 -2.27 8.78
C LYS A 80 -2.45 -2.19 8.17
N ALA A 81 -2.70 -1.24 7.26
CA ALA A 81 -3.97 -1.13 6.56
C ALA A 81 -4.24 -2.33 5.64
N ARG A 82 -3.22 -2.82 4.92
CA ARG A 82 -3.32 -4.01 4.06
C ARG A 82 -3.58 -5.28 4.88
N ASP A 83 -2.96 -5.41 6.03
CA ASP A 83 -3.18 -6.56 6.92
C ASP A 83 -4.59 -6.57 7.51
N ALA A 84 -5.12 -5.40 7.88
CA ALA A 84 -6.51 -5.26 8.32
C ALA A 84 -7.50 -5.71 7.22
N GLN A 85 -7.30 -5.25 5.98
CA GLN A 85 -8.14 -5.66 4.84
C GLN A 85 -8.06 -7.17 4.56
N ARG A 86 -6.89 -7.80 4.74
CA ARG A 86 -6.73 -9.25 4.59
C ARG A 86 -7.53 -10.02 5.63
N ILE A 87 -7.55 -9.54 6.88
CA ILE A 87 -8.32 -10.16 7.96
C ILE A 87 -9.81 -10.07 7.66
N GLU A 88 -10.32 -8.89 7.30
CA GLU A 88 -11.73 -8.69 6.93
C GLU A 88 -12.17 -9.60 5.78
N ASN A 89 -11.36 -9.71 4.72
CA ASN A 89 -11.66 -10.59 3.60
C ASN A 89 -11.71 -12.07 4.01
N THR A 90 -10.84 -12.49 4.94
CA THR A 90 -10.81 -13.86 5.46
C THR A 90 -12.04 -14.17 6.32
N GLU A 91 -12.52 -13.20 7.09
CA GLU A 91 -13.74 -13.34 7.91
C GLU A 91 -14.99 -13.44 7.02
N ASN A 92 -15.10 -12.57 6.02
CA ASN A 92 -16.19 -12.60 5.04
C ASN A 92 -16.25 -13.94 4.28
N GLU A 93 -15.11 -14.49 3.87
CA GLU A 93 -15.06 -15.81 3.21
C GLU A 93 -15.50 -16.98 4.11
N LYS A 94 -15.24 -16.89 5.42
CA LYS A 94 -15.69 -17.90 6.38
C LYS A 94 -17.20 -17.83 6.62
N GLU A 95 -17.77 -16.64 6.72
CA GLU A 95 -19.22 -16.47 6.85
C GLU A 95 -19.98 -16.97 5.62
N LEU A 96 -19.49 -16.68 4.41
CA LEU A 96 -20.04 -17.19 3.15
C LEU A 96 -20.03 -18.73 3.08
N ARG A 97 -18.99 -19.39 3.59
CA ARG A 97 -18.91 -20.87 3.67
C ARG A 97 -19.81 -21.47 4.75
N SER A 98 -20.14 -20.70 5.78
CA SER A 98 -21.00 -21.11 6.89
C SER A 98 -22.48 -21.05 6.50
N ASN A 99 -22.87 -20.03 5.71
CA ASN A 99 -24.24 -19.82 5.25
C ASN A 99 -24.63 -20.68 4.03
N GLY A 100 -23.71 -21.45 3.45
CA GLY A 100 -23.93 -22.31 2.28
C GLY A 100 -24.28 -23.77 2.58
N LYS A 101 -24.59 -24.15 3.83
CA LYS A 101 -24.94 -25.52 4.23
C LYS A 101 -26.31 -25.60 4.87
N GLU A 102 -27.37 -25.23 4.14
CA GLU A 102 -28.73 -25.61 4.55
C GLU A 102 -29.63 -25.74 3.32
N ASP A 103 -29.52 -26.89 2.65
CA ASP A 103 -30.50 -27.46 1.71
C ASP A 103 -29.98 -28.88 1.38
N THR A 104 -30.70 -29.99 1.35
CA THR A 104 -32.09 -30.39 1.61
C THR A 104 -32.06 -31.92 1.57
N TYR A 105 -32.67 -32.64 2.50
CA TYR A 105 -33.22 -33.99 2.22
C TYR A 105 -34.39 -34.28 3.17
N LYS A 106 -35.58 -33.74 2.85
CA LYS A 106 -36.83 -34.35 3.33
C LYS A 106 -37.14 -35.54 2.44
N ARG A 107 -37.01 -36.76 2.97
CA ARG A 107 -37.53 -37.99 2.33
C ARG A 107 -39.07 -37.92 2.31
N PRO A 108 -39.74 -38.30 1.21
CA PRO A 108 -41.17 -38.54 1.26
C PRO A 108 -41.42 -39.82 2.06
N ALA A 109 -42.36 -39.77 3.01
CA ALA A 109 -42.88 -40.94 3.69
C ALA A 109 -43.82 -41.69 2.75
N PHE A 110 -43.65 -43.01 2.66
CA PHE A 110 -44.61 -43.94 2.06
C PHE A 110 -45.67 -44.33 3.09
#